data_AF-A0A7S2CPL6-F1
#
_entry.id   AF-A0A7S2CPL6-F1
#
_cell.length_a   1.000
_cell.length_b   1.000
_cell.length_c   1.000
_cell.angle_alpha   90.00
_cell.angle_beta   90.00
_cell.angle_gamma   90.00
#
_symmetry.space_group_name_H-M   'P 1'
#
loop_
_entity.id
_entity.type
_entity.pdbx_description
1 polymer ?
#
loop_
_entity_poly.entity_id
_entity_poly.type
_entity_poly.pdbx_seq_one_letter_code
_entity_poly.pdbx_strand_id
1 'polypeptide(L)'
;MIVIGSVAVNPANGARLGKGEGFAELEYGMLRWMGAIDDDTPVVTCIHDCQLVDDIPSEKMLCHDVPVDIICTPTRTIRVERSLPKPQGIYWEKLSPQKLASIRVLQQLKAKLERELGEALPTGPAEVLPPTAERGGKGKGKGGKGGKGGKGGGKGKGRGKSGGQAQEVEAGGVAGNSEQTAGSRWRRRGGAATEASAG
;
A
#
# COMPACT_ATOMS: atom_id res chain seq x y z
N MET A 1 15.70 6.27 -0.93
CA MET A 1 14.85 6.11 0.27
C MET A 1 13.40 6.41 -0.12
N ILE A 2 12.44 5.69 0.46
CA ILE A 2 11.00 5.86 0.25
C ILE A 2 10.34 6.16 1.59
N VAL A 3 9.42 7.11 1.64
CA VAL A 3 8.59 7.37 2.82
C VAL A 3 7.17 6.91 2.53
N ILE A 4 6.65 6.00 3.35
CA ILE A 4 5.33 5.40 3.20
C ILE A 4 4.46 5.71 4.42
N GLY A 5 3.18 6.02 4.17
CA GLY A 5 2.19 6.18 5.23
C GLY A 5 1.75 4.84 5.80
N SER A 6 1.60 4.78 7.13
CA SER A 6 1.13 3.58 7.83
C SER A 6 0.03 3.97 8.84
N VAL A 7 -0.94 3.08 9.03
CA VAL A 7 -1.94 3.15 10.10
C VAL A 7 -1.39 2.55 11.39
N ALA A 8 -0.66 1.44 11.28
CA ALA A 8 0.01 0.80 12.41
C ALA A 8 1.25 0.03 11.93
N VAL A 9 2.23 -0.18 12.81
CA VAL A 9 3.50 -0.85 12.49
C VAL A 9 3.96 -1.70 13.66
N ASN A 10 4.45 -2.90 13.36
CA ASN A 10 5.11 -3.76 14.33
C ASN A 10 6.61 -3.38 14.42
N PRO A 11 7.07 -2.90 15.59
CA PRO A 11 8.44 -2.42 15.73
C PRO A 11 9.50 -3.52 15.69
N ALA A 12 9.13 -4.79 15.91
CA ALA A 12 10.06 -5.91 15.93
C ALA A 12 10.41 -6.43 14.54
N ASN A 13 9.45 -6.42 13.61
CA ASN A 13 9.63 -7.01 12.27
C ASN A 13 9.34 -6.06 11.10
N GLY A 14 8.82 -4.85 11.36
CA GLY A 14 8.52 -3.87 10.31
C GLY A 14 7.28 -4.19 9.48
N ALA A 15 6.48 -5.18 9.89
CA ALA A 15 5.16 -5.41 9.32
C ALA A 15 4.30 -4.17 9.56
N ARG A 16 3.53 -3.76 8.55
CA ARG A 16 2.71 -2.55 8.63
C ARG A 16 1.32 -2.76 8.06
N LEU A 17 0.39 -1.98 8.61
CA LEU A 17 -0.97 -1.86 8.09
C LEU A 17 -1.10 -0.52 7.38
N GLY A 18 -1.46 -0.56 6.09
CA GLY A 18 -1.85 0.61 5.33
C GLY A 18 -3.35 0.89 5.47
N LYS A 19 -3.86 1.81 4.67
CA LYS A 19 -5.29 2.12 4.60
C LYS A 19 -6.11 1.01 3.90
N GLY A 20 -5.44 0.15 3.13
CA GLY A 20 -6.01 -1.07 2.56
C GLY A 20 -6.31 -1.03 1.06
N GLU A 21 -6.16 0.12 0.38
CA GLU A 21 -6.45 0.19 -1.06
C GLU A 21 -5.34 -0.39 -1.96
N GLY A 22 -4.14 -0.61 -1.42
CA GLY A 22 -3.01 -1.18 -2.17
C GLY A 22 -2.22 -0.17 -3.03
N PHE A 23 -2.51 1.12 -2.94
CA PHE A 23 -1.84 2.13 -3.77
C PHE A 23 -0.35 2.27 -3.45
N ALA A 24 0.03 2.24 -2.19
CA ALA A 24 1.42 2.41 -1.79
C ALA A 24 2.29 1.21 -2.22
N GLU A 25 1.71 0.00 -2.21
CA GLU A 25 2.32 -1.21 -2.76
C GLU A 25 2.49 -1.12 -4.28
N LEU A 26 1.52 -0.54 -5.00
CA LEU A 26 1.60 -0.31 -6.44
C LEU A 26 2.65 0.75 -6.81
N GLU A 27 2.74 1.85 -6.06
CA GLU A 27 3.77 2.88 -6.23
C GLU A 27 5.17 2.29 -6.01
N TYR A 28 5.34 1.51 -4.93
CA TYR A 28 6.57 0.77 -4.68
C TYR A 28 6.88 -0.19 -5.84
N GLY A 29 5.90 -0.98 -6.29
CA GLY A 29 6.06 -1.92 -7.39
C GLY A 29 6.46 -1.25 -8.70
N MET A 30 5.89 -0.09 -9.02
CA MET A 30 6.27 0.72 -10.20
C MET A 30 7.69 1.25 -10.08
N LEU A 31 8.09 1.79 -8.92
CA LEU A 31 9.46 2.25 -8.69
C LEU A 31 10.47 1.10 -8.81
N ARG A 32 10.14 -0.08 -8.25
CA ARG A 32 10.97 -1.28 -8.35
C ARG A 32 11.09 -1.75 -9.79
N TRP A 33 9.98 -1.71 -10.54
CA TRP A 33 9.95 -2.03 -11.96
C TRP A 33 10.73 -1.02 -12.82
N MET A 34 10.86 0.24 -12.43
CA MET A 34 11.68 1.21 -13.18
C MET A 34 13.17 1.12 -12.84
N GLY A 35 13.56 0.24 -11.90
CA GLY A 35 14.93 0.19 -11.37
C GLY A 35 15.30 1.43 -10.52
N ALA A 36 14.32 2.26 -10.17
CA ALA A 36 14.54 3.48 -9.37
C ALA A 36 14.82 3.16 -7.89
N ILE A 37 14.44 1.96 -7.45
CA ILE A 37 14.64 1.45 -6.09
C ILE A 37 15.03 -0.02 -6.13
N ASP A 38 15.66 -0.47 -5.05
CA ASP A 38 16.10 -1.83 -4.84
C ASP A 38 15.85 -2.35 -3.41
N ASP A 39 16.32 -3.57 -3.12
CA ASP A 39 16.15 -4.17 -1.79
C ASP A 39 16.90 -3.38 -0.71
N ASP A 40 17.98 -2.68 -1.09
CA ASP A 40 18.78 -1.86 -0.20
C ASP A 40 18.21 -0.47 0.03
N THR A 41 17.30 -0.02 -0.85
CA THR A 41 16.59 1.24 -0.71
C THR A 41 15.77 1.25 0.59
N PRO A 42 16.06 2.14 1.56
CA PRO A 42 15.35 2.15 2.84
C PRO A 42 13.89 2.59 2.67
N VAL A 43 12.98 1.85 3.30
CA VAL A 43 11.57 2.19 3.44
C VAL A 43 11.33 2.74 4.85
N VAL A 44 10.84 3.97 4.93
CA VAL A 44 10.68 4.72 6.17
C VAL A 44 9.21 5.07 6.37
N THR A 45 8.74 5.05 7.61
CA THR A 45 7.42 5.55 7.95
C THR A 45 7.47 6.48 9.15
N CYS A 46 6.58 7.47 9.18
CA CYS A 46 6.41 8.40 10.28
C CYS A 46 5.02 8.17 10.88
N ILE A 47 4.98 7.76 12.14
CA ILE A 47 3.74 7.44 12.85
C ILE A 47 3.82 7.94 14.29
N HIS A 48 2.68 8.08 14.96
CA HIS A 48 2.65 8.37 16.39
C HIS A 48 3.01 7.11 17.20
N ASP A 49 3.52 7.28 18.42
CA ASP A 49 3.91 6.17 19.31
C ASP A 49 2.77 5.17 19.57
N CYS A 50 1.51 5.63 19.56
CA CYS A 50 0.32 4.78 19.74
C CYS A 50 -0.01 3.90 18.53
N GLN A 51 0.66 4.10 17.39
CA GLN A 51 0.50 3.29 16.18
C GLN A 51 1.56 2.16 16.12
N LEU A 52 2.45 2.08 17.12
CA LEU A 52 3.30 0.91 17.33
C LEU A 52 2.47 -0.20 17.98
N VAL A 53 2.38 -1.35 17.32
CA VAL A 53 1.53 -2.47 17.77
C VAL A 53 2.25 -3.81 17.55
N ASP A 54 2.19 -4.70 18.53
CA ASP A 54 2.91 -5.98 18.46
C ASP A 54 2.11 -7.09 17.74
N ASP A 55 0.82 -6.85 17.46
CA ASP A 55 -0.17 -7.81 16.98
C ASP A 55 -0.45 -7.73 15.47
N ILE A 56 0.54 -7.33 14.67
CA ILE A 56 0.46 -7.48 13.20
C ILE A 56 1.06 -8.84 12.81
N PRO A 57 0.23 -9.82 12.40
CA PRO A 57 0.68 -11.16 12.05
C PRO A 57 1.45 -11.12 10.73
N SER A 58 2.78 -11.21 10.81
CA SER A 58 3.68 -11.20 9.64
C SER A 58 3.40 -12.32 8.65
N GLU A 59 2.89 -13.46 9.11
CA GLU A 59 2.52 -14.61 8.30
C GLU A 59 1.30 -14.35 7.39
N LYS A 60 0.51 -13.31 7.69
CA LYS A 60 -0.61 -12.87 6.85
C LYS A 60 -0.20 -11.80 5.84
N MET A 61 1.06 -11.36 5.86
CA MET A 61 1.54 -10.42 4.86
C MET A 61 1.55 -11.06 3.48
N LEU A 62 1.01 -10.32 2.53
CA LEU A 62 0.98 -10.69 1.14
C LEU A 62 2.33 -10.40 0.50
N CYS A 63 2.66 -11.13 -0.56
CA CYS A 63 3.94 -10.96 -1.27
C CYS A 63 4.16 -9.57 -1.89
N HIS A 64 3.11 -8.74 -1.96
CA HIS A 64 3.15 -7.37 -2.45
C HIS A 64 3.17 -6.33 -1.32
N ASP A 65 3.01 -6.74 -0.06
CA ASP A 65 3.08 -5.83 1.08
C ASP A 65 4.53 -5.34 1.26
N VAL A 66 4.68 -4.05 1.52
CA VAL A 66 6.01 -3.42 1.65
C VAL A 66 6.33 -3.26 3.14
N PRO A 67 7.27 -4.05 3.71
CA PRO A 67 7.71 -3.85 5.08
C PRO A 67 8.50 -2.54 5.23
N VAL A 68 8.58 -2.02 6.45
CA VAL A 68 9.37 -0.81 6.76
C VAL A 68 10.69 -1.17 7.41
N ASP A 69 11.77 -0.48 7.03
CA ASP A 69 13.10 -0.64 7.62
C ASP A 69 13.33 0.35 8.78
N ILE A 70 12.68 1.52 8.74
CA ILE A 70 12.85 2.58 9.73
C ILE A 70 11.49 3.16 10.13
N ILE A 71 11.28 3.27 11.44
CA ILE A 71 10.05 3.83 12.02
C ILE A 71 10.43 5.07 12.82
N CYS A 72 9.88 6.21 12.42
CA CYS A 72 10.06 7.47 13.11
C CYS A 72 8.81 7.80 13.92
N THR A 73 8.95 7.93 15.23
CA THR A 73 7.93 8.49 16.12
C THR A 73 8.40 9.82 16.70
N PRO A 74 7.50 10.64 17.29
CA PRO A 74 7.90 11.84 18.00
C PRO A 74 8.94 11.61 19.11
N THR A 75 8.99 10.41 19.71
CA THR A 75 9.89 10.13 20.84
C THR A 75 11.16 9.40 20.46
N ARG A 76 11.19 8.65 19.34
CA ARG A 76 12.34 7.82 18.96
C ARG A 76 12.33 7.43 17.48
N THR A 77 13.49 6.96 17.03
CA THR A 77 13.63 6.28 15.73
C THR A 77 14.01 4.83 15.96
N ILE A 78 13.27 3.90 15.35
CA ILE A 78 13.48 2.46 15.44
C ILE A 78 14.00 1.98 14.08
N ARG A 79 15.13 1.27 14.07
CA ARG A 79 15.63 0.55 12.90
C ARG A 79 15.25 -0.91 13.07
N VAL A 80 14.52 -1.44 12.11
CA VAL A 80 14.04 -2.82 12.11
C VAL A 80 15.11 -3.70 11.48
N GLU A 81 15.42 -4.83 12.13
CA GLU A 81 16.25 -5.86 11.51
C GLU A 81 15.45 -6.55 10.40
N ARG A 82 15.98 -6.52 9.18
CA ARG A 82 15.28 -6.97 7.96
C ARG A 82 14.97 -8.47 8.03
N SER A 83 13.75 -8.83 8.42
CA SER A 83 13.25 -10.21 8.41
C SER A 83 12.26 -10.49 7.28
N LEU A 84 11.60 -9.45 6.75
CA LEU A 84 10.55 -9.57 5.75
C LEU A 84 11.06 -9.19 4.34
N PRO A 85 10.71 -9.96 3.29
CA PRO A 85 11.13 -9.67 1.94
C PRO A 85 10.40 -8.44 1.37
N LYS A 86 11.11 -7.64 0.57
CA LYS A 86 10.51 -6.55 -0.18
C LYS A 86 9.91 -7.05 -1.51
N PRO A 87 8.78 -6.49 -1.97
CA PRO A 87 8.19 -6.84 -3.25
C PRO A 87 9.18 -6.63 -4.41
N GLN A 88 9.16 -7.52 -5.39
CA GLN A 88 10.14 -7.50 -6.49
C GLN A 88 9.64 -6.72 -7.71
N GLY A 89 8.50 -6.04 -7.62
CA GLY A 89 7.86 -5.33 -8.73
C GLY A 89 6.34 -5.41 -8.64
N ILE A 90 5.69 -5.31 -9.79
CA ILE A 90 4.23 -5.39 -9.91
C ILE A 90 3.78 -6.85 -10.03
N TYR A 91 2.74 -7.23 -9.30
CA TYR A 91 2.10 -8.55 -9.30
C TYR A 91 0.85 -8.48 -10.18
N TRP A 92 1.03 -8.55 -11.50
CA TRP A 92 -0.04 -8.37 -12.48
C TRP A 92 -1.21 -9.35 -12.29
N GLU A 93 -0.90 -10.59 -11.90
CA GLU A 93 -1.86 -11.64 -11.56
C GLU A 93 -2.65 -11.39 -10.27
N LYS A 94 -2.29 -10.36 -9.50
CA LYS A 94 -3.02 -9.91 -8.30
C LYS A 94 -3.73 -8.58 -8.51
N LEU A 95 -3.50 -7.90 -9.64
CA LEU A 95 -4.11 -6.62 -9.94
C LEU A 95 -5.45 -6.80 -10.63
N SER A 96 -6.53 -6.35 -9.99
CA SER A 96 -7.87 -6.44 -10.55
C SER A 96 -8.02 -5.59 -11.83
N PRO A 97 -8.93 -5.98 -12.75
CA PRO A 97 -9.29 -5.15 -13.90
C PRO A 97 -9.80 -3.76 -13.48
N GLN A 98 -10.54 -3.67 -12.38
CA GLN A 98 -11.12 -2.42 -11.88
C GLN A 98 -10.03 -1.44 -11.43
N LYS A 99 -9.04 -1.92 -10.69
CA LYS A 99 -7.92 -1.10 -10.21
C LYS A 99 -6.96 -0.73 -11.33
N LEU A 100 -6.73 -1.63 -12.28
CA LEU A 100 -6.00 -1.30 -13.50
C LEU A 100 -6.72 -0.19 -14.28
N ALA A 101 -8.05 -0.27 -14.42
CA ALA A 101 -8.85 0.74 -15.12
C ALA A 101 -8.85 2.12 -14.42
N SER A 102 -8.66 2.17 -13.10
CA SER A 102 -8.62 3.45 -12.36
C SER A 102 -7.27 4.17 -12.43
N ILE A 103 -6.17 3.45 -12.72
CA ILE A 103 -4.81 4.00 -12.69
C ILE A 103 -4.21 4.04 -14.10
N ARG A 104 -4.23 5.22 -14.74
CA ARG A 104 -3.77 5.42 -16.13
C ARG A 104 -2.32 4.99 -16.35
N VAL A 105 -1.42 5.25 -15.40
CA VAL A 105 -0.01 4.89 -15.54
C VAL A 105 0.19 3.36 -15.59
N LEU A 106 -0.60 2.59 -14.84
CA LEU A 106 -0.55 1.13 -14.87
C LEU A 106 -1.05 0.57 -16.21
N GLN A 107 -2.06 1.19 -16.82
CA GLN A 107 -2.54 0.81 -18.15
C GLN A 107 -1.46 1.00 -19.21
N GLN A 108 -0.81 2.17 -19.19
CA GLN A 108 0.28 2.49 -20.11
C GLN A 108 1.46 1.52 -19.93
N LEU A 109 1.78 1.22 -18.67
CA LEU A 109 2.85 0.29 -18.34
C LEU A 109 2.54 -1.14 -18.80
N LYS A 110 1.34 -1.64 -18.51
CA LYS A 110 0.90 -2.98 -18.95
C LYS A 110 0.95 -3.09 -20.47
N ALA A 111 0.35 -2.13 -21.18
CA ALA A 111 0.32 -2.13 -22.65
C ALA A 111 1.72 -2.04 -23.29
N LYS A 112 2.65 -1.30 -22.66
CA LYS A 112 4.05 -1.25 -23.10
C LYS A 112 4.71 -2.63 -22.95
N LEU A 113 4.56 -3.26 -21.79
CA LEU A 113 5.15 -4.57 -21.51
C LEU A 113 4.59 -5.66 -22.42
N GLU A 114 3.28 -5.71 -22.64
CA GLU A 114 2.66 -6.69 -23.54
C GLU A 114 3.18 -6.56 -24.97
N ARG A 115 3.40 -5.32 -25.43
CA ARG A 115 4.01 -5.05 -26.75
C ARG A 115 5.47 -5.51 -26.82
N GLU A 116 6.25 -5.27 -25.77
CA GLU A 116 7.66 -5.65 -25.71
C GLU A 116 7.88 -7.16 -25.55
N LEU A 117 6.94 -7.86 -24.91
CA LEU A 117 7.00 -9.30 -24.69
C LEU A 117 6.33 -10.10 -25.80
N GLY A 118 5.41 -9.48 -26.55
CA GLY A 118 4.60 -10.17 -27.56
C GLY A 118 3.53 -11.10 -26.96
N GLU A 119 3.24 -10.98 -25.67
CA GLU A 119 2.25 -11.80 -24.96
C GLU A 119 1.45 -10.95 -23.95
N ALA A 120 0.21 -11.36 -23.68
CA ALA A 120 -0.67 -10.68 -22.72
C ALA A 120 -0.22 -10.96 -21.28
N LEU A 121 -0.19 -9.92 -20.44
CA LEU A 121 0.14 -10.07 -19.04
C LEU A 121 -1.09 -10.58 -18.26
N PRO A 122 -0.89 -11.42 -17.23
CA PRO A 122 -2.00 -11.90 -16.41
C PRO A 122 -2.74 -10.73 -15.75
N THR A 123 -3.99 -10.97 -15.39
CA THR A 123 -4.82 -10.02 -14.64
C THR A 123 -5.43 -10.76 -13.46
N GLY A 124 -5.46 -10.10 -12.31
CA GLY A 124 -6.02 -10.67 -11.09
C GLY A 124 -7.54 -10.76 -11.11
N PRO A 125 -8.12 -11.32 -10.04
CA PRO A 125 -9.57 -11.43 -9.89
C PRO A 125 -10.23 -10.06 -9.83
N ALA A 126 -11.51 -10.01 -10.21
CA ALA A 126 -12.31 -8.80 -10.06
C ALA A 126 -12.45 -8.42 -8.58
N GLU A 127 -12.42 -7.13 -8.29
CA GLU A 127 -12.63 -6.61 -6.93
C GLU A 127 -13.65 -5.46 -6.92
N VAL A 128 -14.37 -5.32 -5.82
CA VAL A 128 -15.21 -4.13 -5.57
C VAL A 128 -14.33 -3.07 -4.93
N LEU A 129 -14.09 -1.98 -5.64
CA LEU A 129 -13.27 -0.89 -5.13
C LEU A 129 -14.05 -0.07 -4.10
N PRO A 130 -13.40 0.36 -3.00
CA PRO A 130 -14.01 1.31 -2.08
C PRO A 130 -14.29 2.64 -2.80
N PRO A 131 -15.29 3.41 -2.35
CA PRO A 131 -15.56 4.73 -2.91
C PRO A 131 -14.30 5.59 -2.76
N THR A 132 -13.79 6.07 -3.89
CA THR A 132 -12.66 6.99 -3.87
C THR A 132 -13.18 8.35 -3.41
N ALA A 133 -12.44 9.02 -2.52
CA ALA A 133 -12.85 10.32 -2.02
C ALA A 133 -13.00 11.32 -3.18
N GLU A 134 -14.23 11.73 -3.46
CA GLU A 134 -14.49 12.82 -4.39
C GLU A 134 -14.11 14.13 -3.70
N ARG A 135 -13.07 14.81 -4.19
CA ARG A 135 -12.87 16.21 -3.84
C ARG A 135 -13.98 17.00 -4.48
N GLY A 136 -15.01 17.32 -3.70
CA GLY A 136 -16.06 18.25 -4.10
C GLY A 136 -15.42 19.51 -4.71
N GLY A 137 -15.81 19.83 -5.94
CA GLY A 137 -15.32 21.03 -6.62
C GLY A 137 -15.55 22.24 -5.73
N LYS A 138 -14.52 23.10 -5.60
CA LYS A 138 -14.60 24.37 -4.85
C LYS A 138 -15.86 25.13 -5.28
N GLY A 139 -16.92 25.05 -4.50
CA GLY A 139 -17.99 26.04 -4.53
C GLY A 139 -17.33 27.38 -4.24
N LYS A 140 -17.47 28.34 -5.17
CA LYS A 140 -17.08 29.73 -4.94
C LYS A 140 -17.90 30.27 -3.76
N GLY A 141 -17.39 30.14 -2.55
CA GLY A 141 -17.94 30.79 -1.36
C GLY A 141 -17.81 32.29 -1.51
N LYS A 142 -18.90 32.97 -1.85
CA LYS A 142 -19.03 34.42 -1.72
C LYS A 142 -18.87 34.77 -0.23
N GLY A 143 -17.98 35.72 0.05
CA GLY A 143 -17.66 36.15 1.41
C GLY A 143 -18.88 36.63 2.21
N GLY A 144 -18.95 36.18 3.45
CA GLY A 144 -19.85 36.71 4.47
C GLY A 144 -19.04 37.35 5.59
N LYS A 145 -19.21 38.67 5.77
CA LYS A 145 -18.68 39.45 6.90
C LYS A 145 -19.39 39.06 8.20
N GLY A 146 -18.60 38.91 9.26
CA GLY A 146 -18.87 39.46 10.60
C GLY A 146 -19.96 38.82 11.47
N GLY A 147 -19.61 38.48 12.72
CA GLY A 147 -20.58 38.22 13.78
C GLY A 147 -19.92 37.69 15.07
N LYS A 148 -19.82 38.56 16.08
CA LYS A 148 -19.35 38.27 17.44
C LYS A 148 -20.34 37.37 18.21
N GLY A 149 -19.79 36.55 19.11
CA GLY A 149 -20.33 36.36 20.46
C GLY A 149 -21.02 35.02 20.75
N GLY A 150 -20.76 34.47 21.95
CA GLY A 150 -21.66 33.53 22.61
C GLY A 150 -20.98 32.35 23.31
N LYS A 151 -20.71 32.51 24.62
CA LYS A 151 -20.45 31.42 25.57
C LYS A 151 -21.66 30.49 25.71
N GLY A 152 -21.40 29.20 25.88
CA GLY A 152 -22.30 28.20 26.47
C GLY A 152 -21.61 26.84 26.37
N GLY A 153 -21.18 26.18 27.43
CA GLY A 153 -21.97 25.84 28.62
C GLY A 153 -22.29 24.35 28.51
N GLY A 154 -21.38 23.51 29.02
CA GLY A 154 -21.48 22.06 28.89
C GLY A 154 -22.66 21.46 29.65
N LYS A 155 -23.13 20.30 29.15
CA LYS A 155 -23.75 19.25 29.96
C LYS A 155 -23.68 17.93 29.19
N GLY A 156 -22.92 16.99 29.74
CA GLY A 156 -22.94 15.61 29.32
C GLY A 156 -24.20 14.88 29.79
N LYS A 157 -24.54 13.82 29.05
CA LYS A 157 -25.40 12.66 29.32
C LYS A 157 -25.73 12.10 27.93
N GLY A 158 -25.66 10.82 27.60
CA GLY A 158 -25.41 9.62 28.37
C GLY A 158 -25.33 8.44 27.40
N ARG A 159 -24.93 7.30 27.96
CA ARG A 159 -24.77 5.98 27.36
C ARG A 159 -25.94 5.55 26.47
N GLY A 160 -25.62 4.97 25.32
CA GLY A 160 -26.47 4.06 24.56
C GLY A 160 -25.61 2.95 23.98
N LYS A 161 -25.65 1.77 24.60
CA LYS A 161 -25.08 0.52 24.08
C LYS A 161 -25.96 0.02 22.94
N SER A 162 -25.37 -0.34 21.81
CA SER A 162 -25.97 -1.31 20.88
C SER A 162 -24.87 -2.17 20.31
N GLY A 163 -24.82 -3.42 20.78
CA GLY A 163 -23.96 -4.46 20.24
C GLY A 163 -24.43 -4.86 18.85
N GLY A 164 -23.49 -4.89 17.90
CA GLY A 164 -23.62 -5.60 16.64
C GLY A 164 -22.65 -6.75 16.66
N GLN A 165 -23.18 -7.97 16.57
CA GLN A 165 -22.42 -9.21 16.44
C GLN A 165 -21.62 -9.16 15.12
N ALA A 166 -20.29 -9.24 15.22
CA ALA A 166 -19.44 -9.52 14.08
C ALA A 166 -19.45 -11.03 13.86
N GLN A 167 -19.93 -11.45 12.69
CA GLN A 167 -19.96 -12.84 12.26
C GLN A 167 -18.56 -13.22 11.79
N GLU A 168 -17.93 -14.17 12.47
CA GLU A 168 -16.71 -14.84 12.03
C GLU A 168 -16.99 -15.61 10.74
N VAL A 169 -16.20 -15.35 9.71
CA VAL A 169 -16.09 -16.20 8.53
C VAL A 169 -14.76 -16.93 8.61
N GLU A 170 -14.84 -18.21 8.94
CA GLU A 170 -13.72 -19.15 8.88
C GLU A 170 -13.26 -19.33 7.43
N ALA A 171 -12.01 -19.00 7.15
CA ALA A 171 -11.33 -19.43 5.93
C ALA A 171 -10.54 -20.70 6.25
N GLY A 172 -11.08 -21.84 5.85
CA GLY A 172 -10.44 -23.13 6.01
C GLY A 172 -9.23 -23.34 5.09
N GLY A 173 -8.25 -24.07 5.62
CA GLY A 173 -7.65 -25.22 4.94
C GLY A 173 -6.58 -24.98 3.87
N VAL A 174 -5.34 -25.22 4.27
CA VAL A 174 -4.08 -25.31 3.51
C VAL A 174 -4.13 -26.16 2.24
N ALA A 175 -3.47 -25.69 1.17
CA ALA A 175 -2.74 -26.54 0.22
C ALA A 175 -1.56 -25.75 -0.37
N GLY A 176 -0.34 -26.24 -0.14
CA GLY A 176 0.85 -25.77 -0.85
C GLY A 176 0.95 -26.42 -2.22
N ASN A 177 1.44 -25.69 -3.24
CA ASN A 177 2.57 -26.12 -4.07
C ASN A 177 3.02 -25.02 -5.05
N SER A 178 4.33 -24.93 -5.24
CA SER A 178 5.05 -24.63 -6.50
C SER A 178 4.42 -23.68 -7.54
N GLU A 179 4.62 -22.37 -7.39
CA GLU A 179 4.47 -21.39 -8.49
C GLU A 179 5.63 -20.37 -8.47
N GLN A 180 6.87 -20.83 -8.73
CA GLN A 180 8.06 -19.97 -8.69
C GLN A 180 8.68 -19.65 -10.06
N THR A 181 8.21 -20.22 -11.16
CA THR A 181 8.95 -20.14 -12.44
C THR A 181 8.38 -19.16 -13.46
N ALA A 182 7.05 -18.97 -13.55
CA ALA A 182 6.45 -18.06 -14.54
C ALA A 182 6.35 -16.60 -14.05
N GLY A 183 6.08 -16.39 -12.76
CA GLY A 183 5.84 -15.06 -12.20
C GLY A 183 7.07 -14.14 -12.18
N SER A 184 8.28 -14.67 -12.35
CA SER A 184 9.54 -13.95 -12.13
C SER A 184 10.02 -13.12 -13.33
N ARG A 185 9.59 -13.46 -14.56
CA ARG A 185 10.04 -12.79 -15.80
C ARG A 185 9.62 -11.31 -15.87
N TRP A 186 8.39 -11.00 -15.49
CA TRP A 186 7.81 -9.65 -15.57
C TRP A 186 8.21 -8.74 -14.41
N ARG A 187 8.63 -9.33 -13.29
CA ARG A 187 8.94 -8.61 -12.05
C ARG A 187 10.26 -7.84 -12.13
N ARG A 188 11.29 -8.45 -12.75
CA ARG A 188 12.68 -7.98 -12.68
C ARG A 188 13.17 -7.12 -13.84
N ARG A 189 12.38 -6.90 -14.89
CA ARG A 189 12.89 -6.36 -16.17
C ARG A 189 13.15 -4.84 -16.18
N GLY A 190 13.29 -4.22 -15.01
CA GLY A 190 13.46 -2.79 -14.83
C GLY A 190 14.86 -2.21 -14.95
N GLY A 191 15.90 -3.04 -14.92
CA GLY A 191 17.29 -2.57 -14.80
C GLY A 191 18.21 -2.88 -15.98
N ALA A 192 17.75 -3.60 -17.01
CA ALA A 192 18.64 -4.13 -18.04
C ALA A 192 18.84 -3.21 -19.27
N ALA A 193 18.45 -1.94 -19.20
CA ALA A 193 18.45 -1.04 -20.37
C ALA A 193 19.32 0.22 -20.18
N THR A 194 20.49 0.13 -19.53
CA THR A 194 21.51 1.20 -19.56
C THR A 194 22.94 0.66 -19.39
N GLU A 195 23.35 -0.38 -20.10
CA GLU A 195 24.79 -0.71 -20.25
C GLU A 195 25.06 -1.22 -21.67
N ALA A 196 25.06 -0.30 -22.64
CA ALA A 196 25.60 -0.55 -23.97
C ALA A 196 25.96 0.79 -24.63
N SER A 197 27.07 1.40 -24.20
CA SER A 197 27.84 2.40 -24.97
C SER A 197 29.00 2.93 -24.11
N ALA A 198 30.02 2.11 -23.90
CA ALA A 198 31.37 2.55 -23.58
C ALA A 198 32.33 1.46 -24.09
N GLY A 199 32.74 1.62 -25.34
CA GLY A 199 33.74 0.84 -26.04
C GLY A 199 34.38 1.71 -27.08
#